data_AF-A0A5C6WXG0-F1
#
_entry.id   AF-A0A5C6WXG0-F1
#
_cell.length_a   1.000
_cell.length_b   1.000
_cell.length_c   1.000
_cell.angle_alpha   90.00
_cell.angle_beta   90.00
_cell.angle_gamma   90.00
#
_symmetry.space_group_name_H-M   'P 1'
#
loop_
_entity.id
_entity.type
_entity.pdbx_description
1 polymer ?
#
loop_
_entity_poly.entity_id
_entity_poly.type
_entity_poly.pdbx_seq_one_letter_code
_entity_poly.pdbx_strand_id
1 'polypeptide(L)'
;MHTLTLNHLRHALSALGLGPAELLLLHVDLLAAGHLRDCPLHELPSRYYAALRQLTGTRATFVTTSYSPAFAAGTPFDRQLTPTAAPFNEYLRRLPRAHRSSHALQSLCAEGPLAHTLCARDTPGAFGPGSAFDTLIALNARALFIGLDLQHSPLLHIAEARARVPYLDLREIEGPCLDQGLSMERRFLFQQRRLPQSVTLSTITLSQTLHARGHLRVVPFGRTRLTLVDAGRLVDTATELLLADPHALLRSRPPPAPGPTPPPAPP
;
A
#
# COMPACT_ATOMS: atom_id res chain seq x y z
N MET A 1 -0.53 -26.70 18.70
CA MET A 1 -0.48 -25.62 17.70
C MET A 1 -1.56 -25.90 16.66
N HIS A 2 -2.58 -25.05 16.54
CA HIS A 2 -3.58 -25.23 15.48
C HIS A 2 -2.91 -25.08 14.12
N THR A 3 -3.07 -26.10 13.28
CA THR A 3 -2.52 -26.13 11.92
C THR A 3 -3.37 -25.26 11.01
N LEU A 4 -2.76 -24.28 10.33
CA LEU A 4 -3.45 -23.43 9.35
C LEU A 4 -3.51 -24.14 7.99
N THR A 5 -4.62 -23.98 7.27
CA THR A 5 -4.86 -24.62 5.96
C THR A 5 -5.58 -23.69 4.99
N LEU A 6 -5.68 -24.06 3.72
CA LEU A 6 -6.44 -23.29 2.72
C LEU A 6 -7.91 -23.11 3.09
N ASN A 7 -8.53 -24.08 3.75
CA ASN A 7 -9.91 -23.92 4.22
C ASN A 7 -10.03 -22.84 5.29
N HIS A 8 -9.06 -22.74 6.21
CA HIS A 8 -9.04 -21.64 7.17
C HIS A 8 -8.92 -20.27 6.48
N LEU A 9 -8.12 -20.17 5.41
CA LEU A 9 -8.02 -18.94 4.61
C LEU A 9 -9.37 -18.59 3.98
N ARG A 10 -10.03 -19.56 3.33
CA ARG A 10 -11.35 -19.35 2.70
C ARG A 10 -12.41 -18.93 3.71
N HIS A 11 -12.45 -19.57 4.88
CA HIS A 11 -13.37 -19.21 5.96
C HIS A 11 -13.11 -17.79 6.46
N ALA A 12 -11.85 -17.43 6.71
CA ALA A 12 -11.50 -16.10 7.19
C ALA A 12 -11.83 -15.01 6.15
N LEU A 13 -11.56 -15.26 4.86
CA LEU A 13 -11.94 -14.35 3.77
C LEU A 13 -13.46 -14.21 3.64
N SER A 14 -14.21 -15.32 3.70
CA SER A 14 -15.68 -15.29 3.61
C SER A 14 -16.28 -14.48 4.76
N ALA A 15 -15.69 -14.60 5.95
CA ALA A 15 -16.08 -13.84 7.13
C ALA A 15 -15.73 -12.35 7.05
N LEU A 16 -15.12 -11.83 5.98
CA LEU A 16 -14.94 -10.39 5.76
C LEU A 16 -16.15 -9.74 5.06
N GLY A 17 -17.03 -10.52 4.43
CA GLY A 17 -18.15 -9.97 3.65
C GLY A 17 -17.66 -9.21 2.41
N LEU A 18 -16.77 -9.84 1.64
CA LEU A 18 -16.39 -9.36 0.31
C LEU A 18 -17.51 -9.66 -0.70
N GLY A 19 -17.82 -8.69 -1.56
CA GLY A 19 -18.80 -8.82 -2.63
C GLY A 19 -18.19 -9.24 -3.98
N PRO A 20 -19.02 -9.34 -5.03
CA PRO A 20 -18.60 -9.84 -6.34
C PRO A 20 -17.97 -8.78 -7.28
N ALA A 21 -17.91 -7.51 -6.88
CA ALA A 21 -17.43 -6.39 -7.72
C ALA A 21 -16.46 -5.49 -6.95
N GLU A 22 -15.67 -6.10 -6.07
CA GLU A 22 -14.76 -5.38 -5.18
C GLU A 22 -13.63 -4.70 -5.94
N LEU A 23 -13.28 -3.49 -5.51
CA LEU A 23 -12.00 -2.88 -5.81
C LEU A 23 -11.13 -3.01 -4.56
N LEU A 24 -10.20 -3.97 -4.55
CA LEU A 24 -9.38 -4.27 -3.37
C LEU A 24 -7.93 -3.83 -3.57
N LEU A 25 -7.47 -2.92 -2.71
CA LEU A 25 -6.05 -2.69 -2.48
C LEU A 25 -5.53 -3.73 -1.49
N LEU A 26 -4.68 -4.63 -1.98
CA LEU A 26 -4.18 -5.79 -1.26
C LEU A 26 -2.82 -5.48 -0.62
N HIS A 27 -2.70 -5.75 0.67
CA HIS A 27 -1.48 -5.71 1.45
C HIS A 27 -1.24 -7.11 2.02
N VAL A 28 -0.35 -7.88 1.39
CA VAL A 28 -0.16 -9.30 1.72
C VAL A 28 1.30 -9.57 2.08
N ASP A 29 1.54 -9.96 3.33
CA ASP A 29 2.79 -10.57 3.76
C ASP A 29 2.55 -12.07 4.00
N LEU A 30 3.00 -12.89 3.05
CA LEU A 30 2.82 -14.34 3.09
C LEU A 30 3.60 -15.01 4.22
N LEU A 31 4.71 -14.41 4.67
CA LEU A 31 5.48 -14.93 5.80
C LEU A 31 4.73 -14.67 7.10
N ALA A 32 4.27 -13.43 7.31
CA ALA A 32 3.52 -13.03 8.50
C ALA A 32 2.11 -13.67 8.55
N ALA A 33 1.52 -13.98 7.40
CA ALA A 33 0.26 -14.73 7.31
C ALA A 33 0.37 -16.15 7.86
N GLY A 34 1.57 -16.72 7.87
CA GLY A 34 1.85 -18.06 8.37
C GLY A 34 1.72 -19.16 7.31
N HIS A 35 2.34 -20.30 7.61
CA HIS A 35 2.39 -21.44 6.71
C HIS A 35 1.06 -22.19 6.66
N LEU A 36 0.55 -22.43 5.45
CA LEU A 36 -0.59 -23.28 5.19
C LEU A 36 -0.09 -24.71 4.95
N ARG A 37 -0.41 -25.66 5.85
CA ARG A 37 0.16 -27.02 5.82
C ARG A 37 -0.16 -27.79 4.53
N ASP A 38 -1.31 -27.50 3.93
CA ASP A 38 -1.81 -28.11 2.70
C ASP A 38 -1.39 -27.34 1.43
N CYS A 39 -0.43 -26.42 1.53
CA CYS A 39 0.06 -25.63 0.40
C CYS A 39 1.60 -25.50 0.40
N PRO A 40 2.29 -25.92 -0.67
CA PRO A 40 3.70 -25.61 -0.86
C PRO A 40 3.96 -24.10 -0.85
N LEU A 41 5.12 -23.69 -0.30
CA LEU A 41 5.46 -22.25 -0.15
C LEU A 41 5.44 -21.49 -1.48
N HIS A 42 5.96 -22.10 -2.55
CA HIS A 42 6.02 -21.48 -3.87
C HIS A 42 4.63 -21.29 -4.52
N GLU A 43 3.61 -22.01 -4.05
CA GLU A 43 2.23 -21.88 -4.52
C GLU A 43 1.41 -20.87 -3.70
N LEU A 44 1.93 -20.38 -2.56
CA LEU A 44 1.17 -19.47 -1.70
C LEU A 44 0.60 -18.25 -2.45
N PRO A 45 1.37 -17.51 -3.30
CA PRO A 45 0.82 -16.38 -4.03
C PRO A 45 -0.42 -16.74 -4.87
N SER A 46 -0.33 -17.84 -5.62
CA SER A 46 -1.41 -18.29 -6.51
C SER A 46 -2.61 -18.81 -5.72
N ARG A 47 -2.40 -19.47 -4.57
CA ARG A 47 -3.50 -19.93 -3.71
C ARG A 47 -4.24 -18.80 -3.03
N TYR A 48 -3.54 -17.78 -2.52
CA TYR A 48 -4.18 -16.58 -1.96
C TYR A 48 -4.99 -15.84 -3.03
N TYR A 49 -4.41 -15.64 -4.21
CA TYR A 49 -5.11 -15.04 -5.35
C TYR A 49 -6.36 -15.85 -5.74
N ALA A 50 -6.24 -17.17 -5.87
CA ALA A 50 -7.36 -18.04 -6.23
C ALA A 50 -8.47 -18.00 -5.19
N ALA A 51 -8.15 -18.01 -3.89
CA ALA A 51 -9.14 -17.92 -2.82
C ALA A 51 -9.90 -16.58 -2.85
N LEU A 52 -9.19 -15.46 -3.05
CA LEU A 52 -9.82 -14.14 -3.24
C LEU A 52 -10.71 -14.13 -4.48
N ARG A 53 -10.19 -14.61 -5.62
CA ARG A 53 -10.90 -14.61 -6.91
C ARG A 53 -12.14 -15.51 -6.90
N GLN A 54 -12.11 -16.64 -6.19
CA GLN A 54 -13.26 -17.52 -5.99
C GLN A 54 -14.37 -16.82 -5.19
N LEU A 55 -14.00 -16.04 -4.17
CA LEU A 55 -14.94 -15.33 -3.32
C LEU A 55 -15.55 -14.10 -4.02
N THR A 56 -14.74 -13.33 -4.74
CA THR A 56 -15.16 -12.06 -5.34
C THR A 56 -15.53 -12.15 -6.82
N GLY A 57 -15.32 -13.30 -7.47
CA GLY A 57 -15.61 -13.47 -8.90
C GLY A 57 -14.76 -12.62 -9.84
N THR A 58 -15.12 -12.62 -11.11
CA THR A 58 -14.33 -11.98 -12.18
C THR A 58 -14.55 -10.47 -12.33
N ARG A 59 -15.59 -9.91 -11.70
CA ARG A 59 -15.87 -8.46 -11.75
C ARG A 59 -15.07 -7.66 -10.73
N ALA A 60 -14.41 -8.32 -9.77
CA ALA A 60 -13.52 -7.64 -8.84
C ALA A 60 -12.21 -7.22 -9.51
N THR A 61 -11.68 -6.07 -9.10
CA THR A 61 -10.33 -5.60 -9.46
C THR A 61 -9.44 -5.71 -8.24
N PHE A 62 -8.32 -6.42 -8.39
CA PHE A 62 -7.29 -6.53 -7.35
C PHE A 62 -6.15 -5.59 -7.68
N VAL A 63 -5.68 -4.87 -6.67
CA VAL A 63 -4.65 -3.86 -6.78
C VAL A 63 -3.61 -4.12 -5.72
N THR A 64 -2.34 -3.95 -6.05
CA THR A 64 -1.23 -4.06 -5.09
C THR A 64 -0.20 -2.99 -5.40
N THR A 65 0.60 -2.61 -4.42
CA THR A 65 1.82 -1.82 -4.70
C THR A 65 2.78 -2.67 -5.54
N SER A 66 3.46 -2.03 -6.47
CA SER A 66 4.42 -2.68 -7.38
C SER A 66 5.68 -1.84 -7.56
N TYR A 67 5.98 -0.93 -6.65
CA TYR A 67 7.17 -0.09 -6.77
C TYR A 67 8.46 -0.90 -6.56
N SER A 68 9.57 -0.36 -7.06
CA SER A 68 10.90 -0.90 -6.79
C SER A 68 11.77 0.20 -6.16
N PRO A 69 12.43 -0.08 -5.02
CA PRO A 69 13.34 0.88 -4.42
C PRO A 69 14.58 1.15 -5.29
N ALA A 70 14.87 0.29 -6.28
CA ALA A 70 16.04 0.42 -7.15
C ALA A 70 16.03 1.72 -7.98
N PHE A 71 14.85 2.25 -8.30
CA PHE A 71 14.75 3.51 -9.06
C PHE A 71 15.32 4.70 -8.26
N ALA A 72 15.04 4.78 -6.96
CA ALA A 72 15.63 5.81 -6.11
C ALA A 72 17.15 5.67 -5.95
N ALA A 73 17.70 4.49 -6.25
CA ALA A 73 19.14 4.21 -6.29
C ALA A 73 19.76 4.40 -7.69
N GLY A 74 19.03 4.98 -8.65
CA GLY A 74 19.51 5.27 -10.00
C GLY A 74 19.40 4.12 -11.01
N THR A 75 18.72 3.02 -10.64
CA THR A 75 18.45 1.94 -11.60
C THR A 75 17.23 2.29 -12.46
N PRO A 76 17.28 2.15 -13.80
CA PRO A 76 16.12 2.41 -14.64
C PRO A 76 14.88 1.59 -14.23
N PHE A 77 13.71 2.19 -14.37
CA PHE A 77 12.44 1.51 -14.12
C PHE A 77 11.79 1.09 -15.43
N ASP A 78 11.74 -0.20 -15.69
CA ASP A 78 10.94 -0.77 -16.76
C ASP A 78 9.55 -1.12 -16.21
N ARG A 79 8.53 -0.46 -16.75
CA ARG A 79 7.13 -0.64 -16.35
C ARG A 79 6.71 -2.11 -16.41
N GLN A 80 7.20 -2.87 -17.38
CA GLN A 80 6.82 -4.25 -17.64
C GLN A 80 7.76 -5.27 -16.99
N LEU A 81 9.05 -4.95 -16.86
CA LEU A 81 10.07 -5.92 -16.45
C LEU A 81 10.60 -5.73 -15.04
N THR A 82 10.61 -4.51 -14.48
CA THR A 82 11.20 -4.28 -13.15
C THR A 82 10.43 -5.07 -12.08
N PRO A 83 11.09 -5.97 -11.33
CA PRO A 83 10.42 -6.81 -10.35
C PRO A 83 9.94 -6.03 -9.12
N THR A 84 9.00 -6.61 -8.38
CA THR A 84 8.59 -6.17 -7.04
C THR A 84 9.15 -7.14 -5.99
N ALA A 85 9.49 -6.65 -4.80
CA ALA A 85 10.12 -7.47 -3.75
C ALA A 85 9.16 -8.49 -3.10
N ALA A 86 7.88 -8.16 -2.94
CA ALA A 86 6.91 -9.01 -2.26
C ALA A 86 6.38 -10.11 -3.21
N PRO A 87 6.41 -11.41 -2.83
CA PRO A 87 6.02 -12.50 -3.72
C PRO A 87 4.57 -12.44 -4.22
N PHE A 88 3.63 -11.99 -3.39
CA PHE A 88 2.23 -11.82 -3.81
C PHE A 88 2.09 -10.69 -4.84
N ASN A 89 2.75 -9.57 -4.60
CA ASN A 89 2.72 -8.41 -5.48
C ASN A 89 3.34 -8.75 -6.85
N GLU A 90 4.47 -9.46 -6.84
CA GLU A 90 5.15 -9.93 -8.06
C GLU A 90 4.30 -10.96 -8.82
N TYR A 91 3.62 -11.86 -8.11
CA TYR A 91 2.67 -12.80 -8.72
C TYR A 91 1.55 -12.05 -9.46
N LEU A 92 0.89 -11.08 -8.80
CA LEU A 92 -0.17 -10.28 -9.41
C LEU A 92 0.36 -9.51 -10.62
N ARG A 93 1.56 -8.92 -10.52
CA ARG A 93 2.21 -8.17 -11.61
C ARG A 93 2.46 -9.01 -12.86
N ARG A 94 2.71 -10.30 -12.71
CA ARG A 94 2.97 -11.23 -13.82
C ARG A 94 1.72 -11.85 -14.43
N LEU A 95 0.52 -11.57 -13.90
CA LEU A 95 -0.70 -12.08 -14.50
C LEU A 95 -0.90 -11.48 -15.90
N PRO A 96 -1.35 -12.26 -16.90
CA PRO A 96 -1.44 -11.80 -18.30
C PRO A 96 -2.31 -10.56 -18.53
N ARG A 97 -3.30 -10.31 -17.65
CA ARG A 97 -4.23 -9.17 -17.74
C ARG A 97 -3.93 -8.08 -16.72
N ALA A 98 -2.78 -8.16 -16.04
CA ALA A 98 -2.38 -7.15 -15.10
C ALA A 98 -1.84 -5.93 -15.84
N HIS A 99 -2.20 -4.75 -15.36
CA HIS A 99 -1.64 -3.48 -15.78
C HIS A 99 -0.82 -2.90 -14.63
N ARG A 100 0.28 -2.21 -14.93
CA ARG A 100 1.09 -1.48 -13.95
C ARG A 100 1.05 0.01 -14.25
N SER A 101 1.06 0.87 -13.25
CA SER A 101 1.18 2.32 -13.46
C SER A 101 2.63 2.72 -13.81
N SER A 102 2.79 3.89 -14.44
CA SER A 102 4.08 4.47 -14.88
C SER A 102 4.94 5.04 -13.75
N HIS A 103 4.37 5.33 -12.58
CA HIS A 103 5.09 6.02 -11.50
C HIS A 103 6.19 5.15 -10.86
N ALA A 104 7.45 5.32 -11.27
CA ALA A 104 8.55 4.42 -10.90
C ALA A 104 8.74 4.20 -9.39
N LEU A 105 8.63 5.27 -8.60
CA LEU A 105 8.88 5.23 -7.15
C LEU A 105 7.76 4.62 -6.32
N GLN A 106 6.53 4.61 -6.84
CA GLN A 106 5.30 4.34 -6.08
C GLN A 106 4.24 3.69 -6.99
N SER A 107 4.68 2.87 -7.95
CA SER A 107 3.76 2.24 -8.89
C SER A 107 2.82 1.27 -8.17
N LEU A 108 1.64 1.10 -8.75
CA LEU A 108 0.73 0.03 -8.41
C LEU A 108 0.50 -0.87 -9.62
N CYS A 109 0.08 -2.09 -9.34
CA CYS A 109 -0.35 -3.06 -10.33
C CYS A 109 -1.78 -3.48 -10.04
N ALA A 110 -2.58 -3.64 -11.08
CA ALA A 110 -3.99 -4.00 -10.98
C ALA A 110 -4.38 -5.08 -11.99
N GLU A 111 -5.28 -5.99 -11.61
CA GLU A 111 -5.89 -6.98 -12.49
C GLU A 111 -7.41 -7.02 -12.27
N GLY A 112 -8.17 -6.86 -13.36
CA GLY A 112 -9.63 -6.80 -13.35
C GLY A 112 -10.18 -5.61 -14.15
N PRO A 113 -11.51 -5.39 -14.14
CA PRO A 113 -12.18 -4.42 -15.02
C PRO A 113 -11.69 -2.98 -14.90
N LEU A 114 -11.19 -2.56 -13.72
CA LEU A 114 -10.70 -1.19 -13.48
C LEU A 114 -9.18 -1.05 -13.64
N ALA A 115 -8.47 -2.13 -13.99
CA ALA A 115 -7.02 -2.15 -14.02
C ALA A 115 -6.44 -1.09 -14.97
N HIS A 116 -6.94 -1.02 -16.20
CA HIS A 116 -6.51 -0.02 -17.17
C HIS A 116 -6.75 1.41 -16.66
N THR A 117 -7.96 1.70 -16.13
CA THR A 117 -8.33 3.03 -15.61
C THR A 117 -7.35 3.52 -14.53
N LEU A 118 -7.03 2.65 -13.59
CA LEU A 118 -6.12 2.93 -12.47
C LEU A 118 -4.66 3.08 -12.94
N CYS A 119 -4.19 2.18 -13.79
CA CYS A 119 -2.81 2.14 -14.23
C CYS A 119 -2.48 3.13 -15.36
N ALA A 120 -3.49 3.74 -15.98
CA ALA A 120 -3.33 4.83 -16.95
C ALA A 120 -3.15 6.21 -16.29
N ARG A 121 -3.27 6.32 -14.96
CA ARG A 121 -3.00 7.59 -14.26
C ARG A 121 -1.51 7.91 -14.32
N ASP A 122 -1.18 9.10 -14.80
CA ASP A 122 0.19 9.58 -14.96
C ASP A 122 0.36 10.95 -14.31
N THR A 123 0.49 10.97 -12.98
CA THR A 123 0.67 12.17 -12.18
C THR A 123 2.11 12.26 -11.67
N PRO A 124 2.67 13.49 -11.48
CA PRO A 124 4.01 13.63 -10.91
C PRO A 124 4.15 13.02 -9.52
N GLY A 125 3.14 13.15 -8.66
CA GLY A 125 3.09 12.52 -7.34
C GLY A 125 2.08 11.38 -7.30
N ALA A 126 2.44 10.27 -6.66
CA ALA A 126 1.60 9.08 -6.56
C ALA A 126 0.36 9.23 -5.66
N PHE A 127 0.35 10.25 -4.80
CA PHE A 127 -0.67 10.43 -3.75
C PHE A 127 -1.39 11.79 -3.86
N GLY A 128 -1.16 12.51 -4.96
CA GLY A 128 -1.83 13.78 -5.23
C GLY A 128 -3.20 13.59 -5.91
N PRO A 129 -3.97 14.67 -6.09
CA PRO A 129 -5.22 14.64 -6.84
C PRO A 129 -5.05 14.03 -8.24
N GLY A 130 -5.98 13.17 -8.65
CA GLY A 130 -5.97 12.49 -9.94
C GLY A 130 -4.96 11.35 -10.09
N SER A 131 -4.15 11.09 -9.05
CA SER A 131 -3.21 9.97 -9.01
C SER A 131 -3.93 8.61 -8.97
N ALA A 132 -3.18 7.53 -9.16
CA ALA A 132 -3.72 6.18 -9.10
C ALA A 132 -4.32 5.86 -7.72
N PHE A 133 -3.67 6.29 -6.63
CA PHE A 133 -4.18 6.09 -5.27
C PHE A 133 -5.36 7.00 -4.92
N ASP A 134 -5.39 8.24 -5.43
CA ASP A 134 -6.57 9.11 -5.29
C ASP A 134 -7.77 8.54 -6.05
N THR A 135 -7.54 7.98 -7.24
CA THR A 135 -8.57 7.30 -8.03
C THR A 135 -9.13 6.06 -7.31
N LEU A 136 -8.31 5.30 -6.57
CA LEU A 136 -8.80 4.19 -5.74
C LEU A 136 -9.83 4.68 -4.71
N ILE A 137 -9.55 5.80 -4.05
CA ILE A 137 -10.45 6.38 -3.05
C ILE A 137 -11.73 6.87 -3.72
N ALA A 138 -11.62 7.59 -4.83
CA ALA A 138 -12.77 8.10 -5.58
C ALA A 138 -13.70 6.97 -6.10
N LEU A 139 -13.14 5.78 -6.36
CA LEU A 139 -13.89 4.59 -6.77
C LEU A 139 -14.32 3.69 -5.60
N ASN A 140 -14.28 4.20 -4.36
CA ASN A 140 -14.69 3.49 -3.14
C ASN A 140 -13.96 2.15 -2.96
N ALA A 141 -12.65 2.12 -3.22
CA ALA A 141 -11.83 0.94 -2.94
C ALA A 141 -11.87 0.57 -1.46
N ARG A 142 -11.66 -0.73 -1.17
CA ARG A 142 -11.36 -1.22 0.18
C ARG A 142 -9.93 -1.72 0.24
N ALA A 143 -9.26 -1.53 1.37
CA ALA A 143 -7.93 -2.05 1.61
C ALA A 143 -8.01 -3.32 2.48
N LEU A 144 -7.40 -4.41 2.01
CA LEU A 144 -7.33 -5.70 2.69
C LEU A 144 -5.88 -5.97 3.11
N PHE A 145 -5.67 -6.16 4.41
CA PHE A 145 -4.39 -6.49 5.01
C PHE A 145 -4.40 -7.94 5.48
N ILE A 146 -3.39 -8.70 5.07
CA ILE A 146 -3.16 -10.09 5.46
C ILE A 146 -1.71 -10.18 5.95
N GLY A 147 -1.52 -10.49 7.23
CA GLY A 147 -0.18 -10.50 7.83
C GLY A 147 0.40 -9.10 8.11
N LEU A 148 -0.33 -8.04 7.77
CA LEU A 148 0.06 -6.64 7.93
C LEU A 148 -1.01 -5.86 8.68
N ASP A 149 -0.67 -4.65 9.11
CA ASP A 149 -1.59 -3.69 9.71
C ASP A 149 -1.67 -2.40 8.89
N LEU A 150 -2.51 -1.46 9.34
CA LEU A 150 -2.81 -0.22 8.61
C LEU A 150 -1.57 0.66 8.39
N GLN A 151 -0.50 0.50 9.17
CA GLN A 151 0.71 1.33 9.02
C GLN A 151 1.43 1.06 7.69
N HIS A 152 1.15 -0.09 7.07
CA HIS A 152 1.67 -0.49 5.77
C HIS A 152 0.84 0.06 4.61
N SER A 153 -0.24 0.81 4.88
CA SER A 153 -1.04 1.41 3.83
C SER A 153 -0.34 2.64 3.26
N PRO A 154 -0.08 2.68 1.94
CA PRO A 154 0.47 3.86 1.28
C PRO A 154 -0.53 5.01 1.27
N LEU A 155 -1.83 4.75 1.49
CA LEU A 155 -2.88 5.76 1.59
C LEU A 155 -2.66 6.73 2.77
N LEU A 156 -1.88 6.34 3.79
CA LEU A 156 -1.53 7.25 4.89
C LEU A 156 -0.74 8.46 4.39
N HIS A 157 -0.01 8.36 3.28
CA HIS A 157 0.68 9.51 2.69
C HIS A 157 -0.28 10.58 2.15
N ILE A 158 -1.47 10.18 1.71
CA ILE A 158 -2.54 11.13 1.34
C ILE A 158 -3.00 11.87 2.60
N ALA A 159 -3.22 11.14 3.69
CA ALA A 159 -3.66 11.75 4.95
C ALA A 159 -2.62 12.72 5.54
N GLU A 160 -1.34 12.33 5.51
CA GLU A 160 -0.21 13.15 5.95
C GLU A 160 -0.06 14.43 5.11
N ALA A 161 -0.23 14.35 3.78
CA ALA A 161 -0.22 15.54 2.93
C ALA A 161 -1.42 16.46 3.18
N ARG A 162 -2.63 15.91 3.32
CA ARG A 162 -3.84 16.68 3.62
C ARG A 162 -3.69 17.45 4.93
N ALA A 163 -3.10 16.82 5.95
CA ALA A 163 -2.86 17.43 7.25
C ALA A 163 -1.61 18.31 7.32
N ARG A 164 -0.79 18.35 6.25
CA ARG A 164 0.47 19.12 6.19
C ARG A 164 1.38 18.85 7.39
N VAL A 165 1.57 17.57 7.73
CA VAL A 165 2.37 17.17 8.89
C VAL A 165 3.82 17.68 8.75
N PRO A 166 4.47 18.11 9.86
CA PRO A 166 5.74 18.83 9.80
C PRO A 166 6.94 17.95 9.40
N TYR A 167 6.76 16.64 9.40
CA TYR A 167 7.79 15.66 9.06
C TYR A 167 7.65 15.07 7.65
N LEU A 168 6.75 15.58 6.80
CA LEU A 168 6.59 15.12 5.42
C LEU A 168 7.18 16.13 4.43
N ASP A 169 8.19 15.68 3.69
CA ASP A 169 8.82 16.43 2.61
C ASP A 169 8.37 15.95 1.24
N LEU A 170 8.44 16.86 0.27
CA LEU A 170 8.39 16.52 -1.14
C LEU A 170 9.78 16.65 -1.75
N ARG A 171 10.25 15.58 -2.39
CA ARG A 171 11.51 15.57 -3.14
C ARG A 171 11.24 15.25 -4.60
N GLU A 172 11.89 15.99 -5.49
CA GLU A 172 11.96 15.63 -6.89
C GLU A 172 13.03 14.56 -7.09
N ILE A 173 12.66 13.49 -7.78
CA ILE A 173 13.56 12.42 -8.20
C ILE A 173 13.33 12.19 -9.68
N GLU A 174 14.43 12.15 -10.42
CA GLU A 174 14.45 11.96 -11.85
C GLU A 174 15.19 10.69 -12.23
N GLY A 175 14.84 10.13 -13.37
CA GLY A 175 15.61 9.06 -13.98
C GLY A 175 14.90 8.38 -15.15
N PRO A 176 15.62 7.49 -15.85
CA PRO A 176 15.11 6.81 -17.02
C PRO A 176 14.03 5.80 -16.66
N CYS A 177 12.89 5.91 -17.34
CA CYS A 177 11.82 4.93 -17.31
C CYS A 177 11.60 4.33 -18.69
N LEU A 178 11.36 3.02 -18.75
CA LEU A 178 11.05 2.30 -19.98
C LEU A 178 9.58 1.89 -19.98
N ASP A 179 8.90 2.12 -21.11
CA ASP A 179 7.58 1.57 -21.39
C ASP A 179 7.53 1.06 -22.83
N GLN A 180 7.16 -0.21 -23.00
CA GLN A 180 7.14 -0.88 -24.32
C GLN A 180 8.48 -0.75 -25.08
N GLY A 181 9.61 -0.78 -24.35
CA GLY A 181 10.96 -0.64 -24.91
C GLY A 181 11.36 0.80 -25.22
N LEU A 182 10.48 1.80 -25.04
CA LEU A 182 10.79 3.21 -25.22
C LEU A 182 11.30 3.80 -23.91
N SER A 183 12.53 4.31 -23.91
CA SER A 183 13.13 4.99 -22.77
C SER A 183 12.77 6.48 -22.78
N MET A 184 12.40 7.01 -21.62
CA MET A 184 12.10 8.42 -21.40
C MET A 184 12.61 8.87 -20.03
N GLU A 185 13.19 10.07 -19.98
CA GLU A 185 13.50 10.71 -18.70
C GLU A 185 12.20 11.16 -18.03
N ARG A 186 12.05 10.79 -16.75
CA ARG A 186 10.85 11.06 -15.98
C ARG A 186 11.20 11.75 -14.68
N ARG A 187 10.37 12.71 -14.28
CA ARG A 187 10.42 13.37 -12.98
C ARG A 187 9.22 12.96 -12.14
N PHE A 188 9.47 12.62 -10.87
CA PHE A 188 8.45 12.27 -9.89
C PHE A 188 8.60 13.08 -8.62
N LEU A 189 7.46 13.37 -7.98
CA LEU A 189 7.38 13.97 -6.65
C LEU A 189 7.23 12.85 -5.61
N PHE A 190 8.29 12.65 -4.83
CA PHE A 190 8.36 11.65 -3.79
C PHE A 190 8.06 12.25 -2.42
N GLN A 191 7.05 11.71 -1.74
CA GLN A 191 6.76 12.05 -0.37
C GLN A 191 7.68 11.26 0.57
N GLN A 192 8.56 11.98 1.27
CA GLN A 192 9.53 11.41 2.18
C GLN A 192 9.24 11.82 3.61
N ARG A 193 9.09 10.86 4.51
CA ARG A 193 9.05 11.13 5.96
C ARG A 193 10.46 11.45 6.47
N ARG A 194 10.69 12.67 6.95
CA ARG A 194 11.91 13.08 7.66
C ARG A 194 11.79 12.78 9.14
N LEU A 195 11.90 11.50 9.49
CA LEU A 195 11.85 11.03 10.87
C LEU A 195 13.17 10.34 11.22
N PRO A 196 13.67 10.47 12.47
CA PRO A 196 14.74 9.63 12.97
C PRO A 196 14.35 8.15 12.89
N GLN A 197 15.33 7.26 12.70
CA GLN A 197 15.08 5.81 12.62
C GLN A 197 14.40 5.24 13.88
N SER A 198 14.54 5.90 15.03
CA SER A 198 13.89 5.53 16.29
C SER A 198 12.39 5.82 16.33
N VAL A 199 11.87 6.64 15.43
CA VAL A 199 10.45 7.03 15.36
C VAL A 199 9.77 6.23 14.26
N THR A 200 8.86 5.34 14.68
CA THR A 200 8.07 4.51 13.77
C THR A 200 6.61 4.93 13.77
N LEU A 201 5.86 4.47 12.77
CA LEU A 201 4.41 4.67 12.75
C LEU A 201 3.73 3.85 13.87
N SER A 202 2.58 4.34 14.30
CA SER A 202 1.63 3.63 15.14
C SER A 202 0.22 3.94 14.65
N THR A 203 -0.52 2.89 14.28
CA THR A 203 -1.91 3.01 13.80
C THR A 203 -2.91 2.45 14.79
N ILE A 204 -2.53 2.30 16.07
CA ILE A 204 -3.39 1.74 17.13
C ILE A 204 -4.65 2.60 17.29
N THR A 205 -4.47 3.90 17.55
CA THR A 205 -5.59 4.85 17.71
C THR A 205 -6.45 4.91 16.44
N LEU A 206 -5.82 4.98 15.26
CA LEU A 206 -6.52 4.97 13.98
C LEU A 206 -7.38 3.71 13.81
N SER A 207 -6.82 2.53 14.09
CA SER A 207 -7.52 1.24 13.99
C SER A 207 -8.69 1.16 14.96
N GLN A 208 -8.50 1.59 16.21
CA GLN A 208 -9.56 1.64 17.23
C GLN A 208 -10.70 2.57 16.82
N THR A 209 -10.38 3.77 16.33
CA THR A 209 -11.38 4.74 15.86
C THR A 209 -12.16 4.22 14.66
N LEU A 210 -11.48 3.63 13.67
CA LEU A 210 -12.15 3.03 12.51
C LEU A 210 -13.05 1.85 12.90
N HIS A 211 -12.61 1.03 13.87
CA HIS A 211 -13.40 -0.08 14.37
C HIS A 211 -14.65 0.40 15.10
N ALA A 212 -14.51 1.38 16.00
CA ALA A 212 -15.62 1.97 16.74
C ALA A 212 -16.67 2.63 15.81
N ARG A 213 -16.22 3.18 14.68
CA ARG A 213 -17.08 3.77 13.63
C ARG A 213 -17.67 2.74 12.66
N GLY A 214 -17.36 1.45 12.81
CA GLY A 214 -17.85 0.39 11.91
C GLY A 214 -17.22 0.40 10.51
N HIS A 215 -16.10 1.09 10.32
CA HIS A 215 -15.39 1.18 9.03
C HIS A 215 -14.25 0.17 8.88
N LEU A 216 -13.94 -0.58 9.93
CA LEU A 216 -12.87 -1.58 9.96
C LEU A 216 -13.38 -2.91 10.51
N ARG A 217 -13.22 -3.95 9.69
CA ARG A 217 -13.55 -5.33 10.03
C ARG A 217 -12.28 -6.13 10.23
N VAL A 218 -12.23 -6.88 11.33
CA VAL A 218 -11.09 -7.73 11.68
C VAL A 218 -11.57 -9.15 11.85
N VAL A 219 -10.89 -10.09 11.21
CA VAL A 219 -11.17 -11.52 11.31
C VAL A 219 -9.90 -12.25 11.74
N PRO A 220 -9.95 -13.10 12.80
CA PRO A 220 -8.81 -13.91 13.20
C PRO A 220 -8.34 -14.86 12.10
N PHE A 221 -7.02 -15.05 11.96
CA PHE A 221 -6.45 -15.99 11.01
C PHE A 221 -5.07 -16.48 11.46
N GLY A 222 -5.01 -17.74 11.91
CA GLY A 222 -3.78 -18.30 12.47
C GLY A 222 -3.30 -17.48 13.66
N ARG A 223 -2.06 -16.98 13.59
CA ARG A 223 -1.45 -16.09 14.61
C ARG A 223 -1.58 -14.61 14.25
N THR A 224 -2.25 -14.30 13.15
CA THR A 224 -2.48 -12.95 12.64
C THR A 224 -3.98 -12.69 12.50
N ARG A 225 -4.32 -11.67 11.73
CA ARG A 225 -5.68 -11.26 11.41
C ARG A 225 -5.76 -10.79 9.96
N LEU A 226 -6.94 -10.93 9.36
CA LEU A 226 -7.29 -10.18 8.16
C LEU A 226 -7.99 -8.90 8.61
N THR A 227 -7.56 -7.78 8.05
CA THR A 227 -8.16 -6.47 8.32
C THR A 227 -8.69 -5.90 7.01
N LEU A 228 -9.97 -5.56 6.97
CA LEU A 228 -10.60 -4.91 5.83
C LEU A 228 -11.12 -3.54 6.25
N VAL A 229 -10.78 -2.51 5.49
CA VAL A 229 -11.15 -1.13 5.76
C VAL A 229 -11.56 -0.42 4.46
N ASP A 230 -12.52 0.48 4.54
CA ASP A 230 -12.82 1.40 3.44
C ASP A 230 -11.64 2.38 3.24
N ALA A 231 -11.15 2.52 2.00
CA ALA A 231 -9.96 3.32 1.70
C ALA A 231 -10.20 4.82 1.98
N GLY A 232 -11.39 5.33 1.64
CA GLY A 232 -11.75 6.73 1.91
C GLY A 232 -11.84 6.99 3.40
N ARG A 233 -12.55 6.12 4.15
CA ARG A 233 -12.67 6.24 5.61
C ARG A 233 -11.33 6.11 6.33
N LEU A 234 -10.42 5.27 5.83
CA LEU A 234 -9.06 5.18 6.35
C LEU A 234 -8.35 6.54 6.23
N VAL A 235 -8.37 7.15 5.05
CA VAL A 235 -7.71 8.44 4.81
C VAL A 235 -8.37 9.54 5.61
N ASP A 236 -9.70 9.65 5.58
CA ASP A 236 -10.42 10.72 6.28
C ASP A 236 -10.20 10.66 7.79
N THR A 237 -10.28 9.47 8.38
CA THR A 237 -10.05 9.28 9.82
C THR A 237 -8.59 9.56 10.19
N ALA A 238 -7.64 9.14 9.34
CA ALA A 238 -6.23 9.46 9.56
C ALA A 238 -5.96 10.97 9.48
N THR A 239 -6.56 11.67 8.49
CA THR A 239 -6.45 13.12 8.36
C THR A 239 -7.04 13.84 9.58
N GLU A 240 -8.21 13.43 10.06
CA GLU A 240 -8.84 14.00 11.25
C GLU A 240 -7.90 13.90 12.47
N LEU A 241 -7.33 12.73 12.73
CA LEU A 241 -6.39 12.52 13.83
C LEU A 241 -5.13 13.39 13.69
N LEU A 242 -4.58 13.49 12.47
CA LEU A 242 -3.39 14.29 12.19
C LEU A 242 -3.63 15.81 12.27
N LEU A 243 -4.84 16.28 11.94
CA LEU A 243 -5.21 17.68 12.12
C LEU A 243 -5.33 18.05 13.60
N ALA A 244 -5.78 17.11 14.44
CA ALA A 244 -5.84 17.30 15.89
C ALA A 244 -4.47 17.21 16.57
N ASP A 245 -3.62 16.28 16.15
CA ASP A 245 -2.22 16.16 16.57
C ASP A 245 -1.37 15.71 15.37
N PRO A 246 -0.48 16.58 14.82
CA PRO A 246 0.33 16.24 13.66
C PRO A 246 1.20 14.98 13.82
N HIS A 247 1.41 14.51 15.05
CA HIS A 247 2.18 13.31 15.36
C HIS A 247 1.30 12.11 15.76
N ALA A 248 -0.02 12.17 15.59
CA ALA A 248 -0.98 11.15 16.05
C ALA A 248 -0.73 9.74 15.48
N LEU A 249 -0.05 9.64 14.33
CA LEU A 249 0.29 8.37 13.69
C LEU A 249 1.72 7.91 13.99
N LEU A 250 2.43 8.57 14.91
CA LEU A 250 3.77 8.18 15.33
C LEU A 250 3.71 7.46 16.68
N ARG A 251 4.58 6.47 16.86
CA ARG A 251 4.73 5.76 18.14
C ARG A 251 5.27 6.66 19.24
N SER A 252 6.07 7.65 18.87
CA SER A 252 6.64 8.65 19.77
C SER A 252 6.77 9.98 19.04
N ARG A 253 6.74 11.08 19.79
CA ARG A 253 6.99 12.41 19.23
C ARG A 253 8.46 12.49 18.79
N PRO A 254 8.75 13.00 17.58
CA PRO A 254 10.12 13.21 17.16
C PRO A 254 10.77 14.27 18.06
N PRO A 255 12.09 14.19 18.30
CA PRO A 255 12.80 15.28 18.94
C PRO A 255 12.63 16.55 18.09
N PRO A 256 12.69 17.74 18.72
CA PRO A 256 12.71 18.99 17.96
C PRO A 256 13.82 18.94 16.93
N ALA A 257 13.57 19.51 15.75
CA ALA A 257 14.59 19.61 14.71
C ALA A 257 15.86 20.24 15.30
N PRO A 258 17.06 19.75 14.95
CA PRO A 258 18.28 20.42 15.38
C PRO A 258 18.19 21.89 14.93
N GLY A 259 18.49 22.81 15.85
CA GLY A 259 18.57 24.23 15.53
C GLY A 259 19.56 24.48 14.39
N PRO A 260 19.53 25.66 13.76
CA PRO A 260 20.49 26.00 12.70
C PRO A 260 21.91 25.73 13.19
N THR A 261 22.69 25.01 12.39
CA THR A 261 24.11 24.79 12.66
C THR A 261 24.76 26.16 12.81
N PRO A 262 25.43 26.47 13.94
CA PRO A 262 26.10 27.74 14.09
C PRO A 262 27.11 27.89 12.94
N PRO A 263 27.27 29.11 12.38
CA PRO A 263 28.25 29.33 11.33
C PRO A 263 29.63 28.86 11.81
N PRO A 264 30.48 28.33 10.91
CA PRO A 264 31.83 27.93 11.28
C PRO A 264 32.53 29.11 11.96
N ALA A 265 33.25 28.83 13.05
CA ALA A 265 34.05 29.85 13.73
C ALA A 265 35.05 30.46 12.73
N PRO A 266 35.24 31.79 12.74
CA PRO A 266 36.24 32.42 11.89
C PRO A 266 37.65 31.87 12.20
N PRO A 267 38.55 31.87 11.21
CA PRO A 267 39.91 31.34 11.36
C PRO A 267 40.74 32.06 12.42
#